data_AF-A0A529LT44-F1
#
_entry.id   AF-A0A529LT44-F1
#
_cell.length_a   1.000
_cell.length_b   1.000
_cell.length_c   1.000
_cell.angle_alpha   90.00
_cell.angle_beta   90.00
_cell.angle_gamma   90.00
#
_symmetry.space_group_name_H-M   'P 1'
#
loop_
_entity.id
_entity.type
_entity.pdbx_description
1 polymer ?
#
loop_
_entity_poly.entity_id
_entity_poly.type
_entity_poly.pdbx_seq_one_letter_code
_entity_poly.pdbx_strand_id
1 'polypeptide(L)' 'VEIHMTRRTTGEELIMRTANFWTVRDGEIIEMVEYYDTALAASVF' A
#
# COMPACT_ATOMS: atom_id res chain seq x y z
N VAL A 1 -0.96 -4.15 -7.25
CA VAL A 1 -0.01 -3.04 -7.00
C VAL A 1 0.83 -3.45 -5.79
N GLU A 2 1.94 -2.76 -5.49
CA GLU A 2 2.79 -3.10 -4.35
C GLU A 2 3.08 -1.86 -3.50
N ILE A 3 3.14 -2.04 -2.19
CA ILE A 3 3.73 -1.09 -1.25
C ILE A 3 5.11 -1.62 -0.87
N HIS A 4 6.12 -0.74 -0.97
CA HIS A 4 7.49 -1.01 -0.56
C HIS A 4 7.74 -0.26 0.74
N MET A 5 8.05 -1.00 1.81
CA MET A 5 8.28 -0.46 3.15
C MET A 5 9.69 -0.78 3.62
N THR A 6 10.29 0.11 4.40
CA THR A 6 11.59 -0.12 5.03
C THR A 6 11.44 -0.01 6.53
N ARG A 7 11.81 -1.07 7.26
CA ARG A 7 11.85 -1.07 8.71
C ARG A 7 12.98 -0.15 9.18
N ARG A 8 12.64 0.96 9.84
CA ARG A 8 13.61 2.02 10.19
C ARG A 8 14.76 1.54 11.08
N THR A 9 14.52 0.56 11.94
CA THR A 9 15.49 0.08 12.94
C THR A 9 16.53 -0.87 12.36
N THR A 10 16.18 -1.65 11.33
CA THR A 10 17.05 -2.67 10.74
C THR A 10 17.45 -2.36 9.30
N GLY A 11 16.75 -1.44 8.64
CA GLY A 11 16.92 -1.17 7.21
C GLY A 11 16.34 -2.24 6.30
N GLU A 12 15.63 -3.23 6.85
CA GLU A 12 15.06 -4.33 6.10
C GLU A 12 13.89 -3.86 5.22
N GLU A 13 13.87 -4.31 3.96
CA GLU A 13 12.80 -4.03 3.02
C GLU A 13 11.71 -5.10 3.08
N LEU A 14 10.47 -4.64 3.01
CA LEU A 14 9.29 -5.47 2.94
C LEU A 14 8.43 -5.03 1.75
N ILE A 15 8.08 -5.99 0.90
CA ILE A 15 7.18 -5.80 -0.23
C ILE A 15 5.83 -6.41 0.13
N MET A 16 4.78 -5.58 0.08
CA MET A 16 3.41 -6.01 0.34
C MET A 16 2.57 -5.84 -0.92
N ARG A 17 1.84 -6.90 -1.29
CA ARG A 17 0.88 -6.85 -2.39
C ARG A 17 -0.38 -6.10 -1.95
N THR A 18 -0.89 -5.26 -2.84
CA THR A 18 -2.09 -4.45 -2.62
C THR A 18 -3.07 -4.53 -3.78
N ALA A 19 -4.33 -4.26 -3.46
CA ALA A 19 -5.41 -4.07 -4.42
C ALA A 19 -5.92 -2.64 -4.35
N ASN A 20 -5.80 -1.91 -5.47
CA ASN A 20 -6.20 -0.52 -5.56
C ASN A 20 -7.47 -0.44 -6.40
N PHE A 21 -8.47 0.23 -5.85
CA PHE A 21 -9.74 0.51 -6.52
C PHE A 21 -9.78 2.01 -6.80
N TRP A 22 -9.92 2.35 -8.08
CA TRP A 22 -9.92 3.73 -8.55
C TRP A 22 -11.33 4.11 -8.99
N THR A 23 -11.83 5.24 -8.49
CA THR A 23 -13.05 5.85 -9.01
C THR A 23 -12.66 6.94 -9.99
N VAL A 24 -13.09 6.79 -11.25
CA VAL A 24 -12.84 7.76 -12.33
C VAL A 24 -14.15 8.40 -12.75
N ARG A 25 -14.17 9.73 -12.85
CA ARG A 25 -15.31 10.52 -13.36
C ARG A 25 -14.79 11.57 -14.33
N ASP A 26 -15.40 11.67 -15.50
CA ASP A 26 -15.01 12.62 -16.56
C ASP A 26 -13.53 12.53 -16.99
N GLY A 27 -12.95 11.32 -16.91
CA GLY A 27 -11.55 11.07 -17.21
C GLY A 27 -10.58 11.42 -16.07
N GLU A 28 -11.07 11.97 -14.95
CA GLU A 28 -10.28 12.31 -13.78
C GLU A 28 -10.45 11.27 -12.66
N ILE A 29 -9.36 10.96 -11.97
CA ILE A 29 -9.38 10.13 -10.75
C ILE A 29 -9.90 10.99 -9.61
N ILE A 30 -11.03 10.62 -9.03
CA ILE A 30 -11.64 11.35 -7.91
C ILE A 30 -11.48 10.63 -6.57
N GLU A 31 -11.11 9.35 -6.59
CA GLU A 31 -10.90 8.55 -5.38
C GLU A 31 -9.97 7.36 -5.67
N MET A 32 -9.21 6.97 -4.64
CA MET A 32 -8.46 5.72 -4.62
C MET A 32 -8.61 5.07 -3.25
N VAL A 33 -9.04 3.81 -3.24
CA VAL A 33 -9.13 2.96 -2.04
C VAL A 33 -8.14 1.81 -2.19
N GLU A 34 -7.26 1.64 -1.20
CA GLU A 34 -6.25 0.59 -1.19
C GLU A 34 -6.54 -0.43 -0.08
N TYR A 35 -6.55 -1.71 -0.46
CA TYR A 35 -6.62 -2.83 0.47
C TYR A 35 -5.27 -3.53 0.55
N TYR A 36 -4.81 -3.74 1.77
CA TYR A 36 -3.54 -4.39 2.08
C TYR A 36 -3.60 -5.11 3.43
N ASP A 37 -2.61 -5.96 3.70
CA ASP A 37 -2.51 -6.72 4.94
C ASP A 37 -1.99 -5.83 6.08
N THR A 38 -2.88 -5.48 6.99
CA THR A 38 -2.55 -4.61 8.13
C THR A 38 -1.66 -5.28 9.17
N ALA A 39 -1.71 -6.61 9.31
CA ALA A 39 -0.82 -7.34 10.21
C ALA A 39 0.61 -7.37 9.66
N LEU A 40 0.75 -7.56 8.34
CA LEU A 40 2.02 -7.47 7.66
C LEU A 40 2.59 -6.05 7.76
N ALA A 41 1.77 -5.02 7.53
CA ALA A 41 2.16 -3.63 7.74
C ALA A 41 2.56 -3.34 9.20
N ALA A 42 1.84 -3.90 10.19
CA ALA A 42 2.17 -3.73 11.60
C ALA A 42 3.55 -4.31 11.97
N SER A 43 4.00 -5.35 11.27
CA SER A 43 5.29 -6.01 11.55
C SER A 43 6.52 -5.17 11.21
N VAL A 44 6.37 -4.10 10.43
CA VAL A 44 7.48 -3.18 10.05
C VAL A 44 7.52 -1.89 10.86
N PHE A 45 6.58 -1.67 11.80
CA PHE A 45 6.68 -0.61 12.80
C PHE A 45 7.65 -0.95 13.94
#